data_AF-A0A917K8V0-F1
#
_entry.id   AF-A0A917K8V0-F1
#
_cell.length_a   1.000
_cell.length_b   1.000
_cell.length_c   1.000
_cell.angle_alpha   90.00
_cell.angle_beta   90.00
_cell.angle_gamma   90.00
#
_symmetry.space_group_name_H-M   'P 1'
#
loop_
_entity.id
_entity.type
_entity.pdbx_description
1 polymer ?
#
loop_
_entity_poly.entity_id
_entity_poly.type
_entity_poly.pdbx_seq_one_letter_code
_entity_poly.pdbx_strand_id
1 'polypeptide(L)'
;MDSSHFDTDDEITKALMRLEIVKPLHHDLTMQGVRSWIMYGPVKLLDNTEPPPYADPEEAAEYEDMEWGDEEPVKWNLFNDRTLIRSLIQNEALIVMERADVFVLRGDAALRKAQQGHCGSCRYFIQDERGGLCTAYYQRTGEDAPIGRCCTDFYPRPKREKPAADRYVRIDADMVYIPPYTAQALFEADGAEKDWLKGLRQEIFDKGLGVD
;
A
#
# COMPACT_ATOMS: atom_id res chain seq x y z
N MET A 1 16.80 -20.11 -21.25
CA MET A 1 16.93 -18.71 -20.82
C MET A 1 15.51 -18.18 -20.76
N ASP A 2 14.86 -18.30 -19.61
CA ASP A 2 13.50 -17.77 -19.41
C ASP A 2 13.63 -16.26 -19.18
N SER A 3 13.29 -15.48 -20.21
CA SER A 3 13.07 -14.05 -20.01
C SER A 3 11.82 -13.88 -19.15
N SER A 4 11.99 -13.39 -17.92
CA SER A 4 10.91 -12.95 -17.05
C SER A 4 10.24 -11.72 -17.67
N HIS A 5 9.43 -11.93 -18.70
CA HIS A 5 8.47 -10.93 -19.15
C HIS A 5 7.41 -10.87 -18.05
N PHE A 6 7.49 -9.80 -17.24
CA PHE A 6 6.28 -9.22 -16.68
C PHE A 6 5.35 -9.01 -17.87
N ASP A 7 4.21 -9.69 -17.89
CA ASP A 7 3.21 -9.52 -18.94
C ASP A 7 2.69 -8.09 -18.83
N THR A 8 3.17 -7.20 -19.71
CA THR A 8 2.94 -5.75 -19.63
C THR A 8 1.45 -5.41 -19.68
N ASP A 9 0.67 -6.23 -20.37
CA ASP A 9 -0.79 -6.11 -20.50
C ASP A 9 -1.49 -6.34 -19.15
N ASP A 10 -0.96 -7.22 -18.31
CA ASP A 10 -1.49 -7.51 -16.98
C ASP A 10 -1.25 -6.35 -16.00
N GLU A 11 -0.08 -5.71 -16.06
CA GLU A 11 0.21 -4.55 -15.19
C GLU A 11 -0.55 -3.29 -15.57
N ILE A 12 -0.74 -3.02 -16.88
CA ILE A 12 -1.61 -1.95 -17.35
C ILE A 12 -3.06 -2.22 -16.90
N THR A 13 -3.56 -3.44 -17.10
CA THR A 13 -4.91 -3.83 -16.67
C THR A 13 -5.10 -3.64 -15.17
N LYS A 14 -4.16 -4.11 -14.33
CA LYS A 14 -4.20 -3.90 -12.88
C LYS A 14 -4.18 -2.42 -12.50
N ALA A 15 -3.33 -1.62 -13.15
CA ALA A 15 -3.26 -0.19 -12.88
C ALA A 15 -4.58 0.51 -13.20
N LEU A 16 -5.23 0.15 -14.30
CA LEU A 16 -6.54 0.68 -14.69
C LEU A 16 -7.65 0.21 -13.72
N MET A 17 -7.63 -1.04 -13.27
CA MET A 17 -8.57 -1.50 -12.23
C MET A 17 -8.43 -0.72 -10.93
N ARG A 18 -7.19 -0.42 -10.51
CA ARG A 18 -6.91 0.41 -9.32
C ARG A 18 -7.32 1.86 -9.55
N LEU A 19 -7.16 2.37 -10.77
CA LEU A 19 -7.58 3.71 -11.16
C LEU A 19 -9.10 3.87 -11.00
N GLU A 20 -9.91 2.88 -11.39
CA GLU A 20 -11.38 2.92 -11.20
C GLU A 20 -11.82 3.08 -9.74
N ILE A 21 -11.00 2.63 -8.77
CA ILE A 21 -11.26 2.83 -7.35
C ILE A 21 -10.99 4.29 -6.93
N VAL A 22 -9.94 4.89 -7.49
CA VAL A 22 -9.43 6.21 -7.09
C VAL A 22 -10.09 7.35 -7.84
N LYS A 23 -10.50 7.15 -9.10
CA LYS A 23 -11.18 8.14 -9.94
C LYS A 23 -12.29 8.92 -9.22
N PRO A 24 -13.29 8.27 -8.59
CA PRO A 24 -14.35 9.01 -7.90
C PRO A 24 -13.82 9.83 -6.72
N LEU A 25 -12.87 9.29 -5.94
CA LEU A 25 -12.26 10.01 -4.81
C LEU A 25 -11.47 11.24 -5.27
N HIS A 26 -10.76 11.10 -6.39
CA HIS A 26 -10.00 12.19 -7.01
C HIS A 26 -10.93 13.30 -7.53
N HIS A 27 -12.01 12.92 -8.22
CA HIS A 27 -13.03 13.85 -8.69
C HIS A 27 -13.74 14.57 -7.54
N ASP A 28 -14.12 13.87 -6.47
CA ASP A 28 -14.76 14.47 -5.30
C ASP A 28 -13.87 15.54 -4.64
N LEU A 29 -12.54 15.35 -4.63
CA LEU A 29 -11.59 16.36 -4.14
C LEU A 29 -11.46 17.55 -5.09
N THR A 30 -11.48 17.31 -6.42
CA THR A 30 -11.56 18.39 -7.42
C THR A 30 -12.77 19.27 -7.13
N MET A 31 -13.97 18.71 -6.99
CA MET A 31 -15.19 19.48 -6.72
C MET A 31 -15.16 20.31 -5.42
N GLN A 32 -14.23 20.00 -4.51
CA GLN A 32 -14.01 20.71 -3.24
C GLN A 32 -12.85 21.72 -3.30
N GLY A 33 -12.18 21.89 -4.45
CA GLY A 33 -10.99 22.73 -4.58
C GLY A 33 -9.76 22.16 -3.85
N VAL A 34 -9.76 20.85 -3.53
CA VAL A 34 -8.65 20.20 -2.84
C VAL A 34 -7.69 19.61 -3.87
N ARG A 35 -6.41 19.99 -3.77
CA ARG A 35 -5.36 19.48 -4.65
C ARG A 35 -5.16 17.98 -4.43
N SER A 36 -5.13 17.21 -5.50
CA SER A 36 -4.87 15.78 -5.44
C SER A 36 -4.19 15.23 -6.68
N TRP A 37 -3.37 14.20 -6.49
CA TRP A 37 -2.57 13.58 -7.54
C TRP A 37 -2.82 12.08 -7.60
N ILE A 38 -2.97 11.56 -8.81
CA ILE A 38 -2.90 10.13 -9.08
C ILE A 38 -1.48 9.78 -9.48
N MET A 39 -0.88 8.89 -8.72
CA MET A 39 0.52 8.50 -8.80
C MET A 39 0.63 7.03 -9.21
N TYR A 40 1.69 6.69 -9.94
CA TYR A 40 2.14 5.34 -10.15
C TYR A 40 3.60 5.22 -9.67
N GLY A 41 3.76 4.77 -8.43
CA GLY A 41 5.05 4.78 -7.76
C GLY A 41 5.48 6.22 -7.50
N PRO A 42 6.63 6.68 -7.99
CA PRO A 42 7.06 8.08 -7.92
C PRO A 42 6.52 8.95 -9.06
N VAL A 43 5.88 8.36 -10.08
CA VAL A 43 5.47 9.09 -11.28
C VAL A 43 4.07 9.68 -11.10
N LYS A 44 3.92 10.99 -11.36
CA LYS A 44 2.61 11.65 -11.44
C LYS A 44 1.92 11.24 -12.75
N LEU A 45 0.73 10.66 -12.65
CA LEU A 45 -0.10 10.30 -13.80
C LEU A 45 -1.12 11.40 -14.11
N LEU A 46 -1.84 11.86 -13.08
CA LEU A 46 -2.86 12.91 -13.20
C LEU A 46 -2.73 13.90 -12.03
N ASP A 47 -2.99 15.16 -12.33
CA ASP A 47 -3.06 16.27 -11.40
C ASP A 47 -4.40 16.96 -11.61
N ASN A 48 -5.23 17.07 -10.56
CA ASN A 48 -6.54 17.70 -10.74
C ASN A 48 -6.48 19.22 -10.86
N THR A 49 -5.32 19.84 -10.63
CA THR A 49 -5.15 21.28 -10.86
C THR A 49 -4.87 21.62 -12.32
N GLU A 50 -4.60 20.60 -13.14
CA GLU A 50 -4.41 20.74 -14.57
C GLU A 50 -5.69 20.22 -15.25
N PRO A 51 -6.26 20.95 -16.23
CA PRO A 51 -7.40 20.44 -16.97
C PRO A 51 -6.98 19.13 -17.65
N PRO A 52 -7.86 18.12 -17.69
CA PRO A 52 -7.54 16.88 -18.37
C PRO A 52 -7.19 17.18 -19.85
N PRO A 53 -6.29 16.40 -20.46
CA PRO A 53 -5.80 16.69 -21.82
C PRO A 53 -6.89 16.56 -22.91
N TYR A 54 -8.08 16.06 -22.54
CA TYR A 54 -9.27 15.94 -23.37
C TYR A 54 -10.39 16.93 -22.97
N ALA A 55 -10.15 17.83 -22.00
CA ALA A 55 -11.10 18.87 -21.63
C ALA A 55 -11.42 19.76 -22.82
N ASP A 56 -12.70 20.10 -22.99
CA ASP A 56 -13.09 21.13 -23.93
C ASP A 56 -12.72 22.53 -23.40
N PRO A 57 -12.76 23.59 -24.23
CA PRO A 57 -12.37 24.92 -23.81
C PRO A 57 -13.22 25.51 -22.66
N GLU A 58 -14.48 25.07 -22.51
CA GLU A 58 -15.35 25.54 -21.43
C GLU A 58 -14.94 24.87 -20.12
N GLU A 59 -14.76 23.53 -20.14
CA GLU A 59 -14.24 22.77 -19.00
C GLU A 59 -12.85 23.29 -18.59
N ALA A 60 -11.95 23.53 -19.53
CA ALA A 60 -10.62 24.06 -19.23
C ALA A 60 -10.67 25.43 -18.53
N ALA A 61 -11.60 26.30 -18.92
CA ALA A 61 -11.79 27.61 -18.29
C ALA A 61 -12.33 27.47 -16.85
N GLU A 62 -13.22 26.50 -16.58
CA GLU A 62 -13.69 26.22 -15.22
C GLU A 62 -12.53 25.83 -14.27
N TYR A 63 -11.55 25.06 -14.74
CA TYR A 63 -10.36 24.71 -13.95
C TYR A 63 -9.45 25.91 -13.66
N GLU A 64 -9.35 26.86 -14.59
CA GLU A 64 -8.57 28.10 -14.39
C GLU A 64 -9.21 29.00 -13.32
N ASP A 65 -10.54 29.00 -13.23
CA ASP A 65 -11.31 29.81 -12.28
C ASP A 65 -11.45 29.17 -10.89
N MET A 66 -11.03 27.90 -10.72
CA MET A 66 -11.11 27.19 -9.44
C MET A 66 -10.10 27.71 -8.41
N GLU A 67 -10.59 27.98 -7.20
CA GLU A 67 -9.74 28.27 -6.03
C GLU A 67 -9.22 26.96 -5.42
N TRP A 68 -7.92 26.71 -5.56
CA TRP A 68 -7.26 25.53 -5.02
C TRP A 68 -6.67 25.78 -3.64
N GLY A 69 -6.93 24.88 -2.69
CA GLY A 69 -6.35 24.92 -1.34
C GLY A 69 -4.81 24.91 -1.35
N ASP A 70 -4.20 25.53 -0.35
CA ASP A 70 -2.74 25.68 -0.23
C ASP A 70 -2.02 24.46 0.40
N GLU A 71 -2.78 23.44 0.78
CA GLU A 71 -2.28 22.25 1.46
C GLU A 71 -1.46 21.35 0.53
N GLU A 72 -0.70 20.42 1.12
CA GLU A 72 -0.02 19.39 0.32
C GLU A 72 -1.05 18.54 -0.44
N PRO A 73 -0.83 18.27 -1.74
CA PRO A 73 -1.77 17.49 -2.52
C PRO A 73 -1.98 16.09 -1.95
N VAL A 74 -3.24 15.66 -1.90
CA VAL A 74 -3.62 14.30 -1.55
C VAL A 74 -3.10 13.33 -2.62
N LYS A 75 -2.31 12.32 -2.23
CA LYS A 75 -1.65 11.42 -3.20
C LYS A 75 -2.29 10.04 -3.19
N TRP A 76 -2.73 9.57 -4.36
CA TRP A 76 -3.30 8.24 -4.56
C TRP A 76 -2.32 7.36 -5.36
N ASN A 77 -1.80 6.26 -4.82
CA ASN A 77 -0.71 5.51 -5.46
C ASN A 77 -1.11 4.14 -6.01
N LEU A 78 -1.21 4.02 -7.32
CA LEU A 78 -1.71 2.83 -8.03
C LEU A 78 -0.67 1.73 -8.25
N PHE A 79 0.58 1.94 -7.81
CA PHE A 79 1.71 1.10 -8.21
C PHE A 79 1.49 -0.40 -7.99
N ASN A 80 1.06 -0.76 -6.78
CA ASN A 80 0.64 -2.09 -6.43
C ASN A 80 -0.44 -2.02 -5.35
N ASP A 81 -1.02 -3.16 -5.02
CA ASP A 81 -2.12 -3.23 -4.06
C ASP A 81 -1.73 -2.67 -2.68
N ARG A 82 -0.46 -2.87 -2.25
CA ARG A 82 0.01 -2.37 -0.95
C ARG A 82 0.20 -0.87 -0.94
N THR A 83 0.74 -0.28 -2.01
CA THR A 83 0.85 1.19 -2.11
C THR A 83 -0.51 1.84 -2.23
N LEU A 84 -1.45 1.21 -2.94
CA LEU A 84 -2.82 1.69 -3.06
C LEU A 84 -3.48 1.69 -1.68
N ILE A 85 -3.52 0.55 -1.00
CA ILE A 85 -4.08 0.42 0.36
C ILE A 85 -3.44 1.43 1.30
N ARG A 86 -2.11 1.57 1.26
CA ARG A 86 -1.39 2.55 2.09
C ARG A 86 -1.87 3.98 1.82
N SER A 87 -1.99 4.39 0.54
CA SER A 87 -2.46 5.73 0.18
C SER A 87 -3.92 5.96 0.60
N LEU A 88 -4.79 4.95 0.45
CA LEU A 88 -6.19 5.03 0.88
C LEU A 88 -6.31 5.19 2.40
N ILE A 89 -5.49 4.48 3.19
CA ILE A 89 -5.45 4.63 4.65
C ILE A 89 -4.90 6.01 5.03
N GLN A 90 -3.82 6.44 4.39
CA GLN A 90 -3.16 7.72 4.70
C GLN A 90 -4.08 8.92 4.46
N ASN A 91 -4.92 8.85 3.44
CA ASN A 91 -5.88 9.89 3.08
C ASN A 91 -7.27 9.66 3.73
N GLU A 92 -7.35 8.78 4.72
CA GLU A 92 -8.57 8.45 5.48
C GLU A 92 -9.75 7.91 4.65
N ALA A 93 -9.52 7.52 3.40
CA ALA A 93 -10.51 6.94 2.49
C ALA A 93 -10.80 5.45 2.78
N LEU A 94 -9.92 4.78 3.53
CA LEU A 94 -10.06 3.36 3.87
C LEU A 94 -9.64 3.08 5.32
N ILE A 95 -10.52 2.46 6.08
CA ILE A 95 -10.19 1.90 7.40
C ILE A 95 -9.95 0.40 7.24
N VAL A 96 -8.72 -0.04 7.51
CA VAL A 96 -8.35 -1.45 7.45
C VAL A 96 -8.11 -2.01 8.84
N MET A 97 -8.69 -3.17 9.10
CA MET A 97 -8.45 -3.95 10.29
C MET A 97 -7.85 -5.29 9.88
N GLU A 98 -6.67 -5.62 10.41
CA GLU A 98 -6.07 -6.95 10.22
C GLU A 98 -6.27 -7.78 11.48
N ARG A 99 -6.54 -9.07 11.32
CA ARG A 99 -6.53 -9.97 12.47
C ARG A 99 -5.17 -9.91 13.17
N ALA A 100 -5.18 -9.88 14.49
CA ALA A 100 -3.96 -9.71 15.28
C ALA A 100 -2.90 -10.79 15.00
N ASP A 101 -3.31 -11.99 14.62
CA ASP A 101 -2.50 -13.16 14.29
C ASP A 101 -2.18 -13.34 12.79
N VAL A 102 -2.67 -12.44 11.94
CA VAL A 102 -2.42 -12.42 10.48
C VAL A 102 -1.48 -11.27 10.16
N PHE A 103 -0.47 -11.48 9.30
CA PHE A 103 0.59 -10.50 9.02
C PHE A 103 0.77 -10.26 7.51
N VAL A 104 -0.33 -10.23 6.75
CA VAL A 104 -0.36 -10.08 5.30
C VAL A 104 0.03 -8.66 4.87
N LEU A 105 -0.56 -7.64 5.51
CA LEU A 105 -0.27 -6.23 5.21
C LEU A 105 0.93 -5.73 6.01
N ARG A 106 1.03 -6.14 7.27
CA ARG A 106 2.17 -5.79 8.13
C ARG A 106 3.48 -6.41 7.67
N GLY A 107 3.43 -7.48 6.85
CA GLY A 107 4.47 -8.08 5.96
C GLY A 107 5.83 -8.48 6.55
N ASP A 108 6.18 -7.95 7.70
CA ASP A 108 7.48 -8.02 8.32
C ASP A 108 7.62 -9.33 9.14
N ALA A 109 6.51 -10.02 9.40
CA ALA A 109 6.56 -11.31 10.08
C ALA A 109 7.17 -12.40 9.19
N ALA A 110 6.85 -12.46 7.89
CA ALA A 110 7.34 -13.51 7.00
C ALA A 110 8.83 -13.35 6.66
N LEU A 111 9.27 -12.11 6.39
CA LEU A 111 10.68 -11.80 6.09
C LEU A 111 11.56 -11.86 7.34
N ARG A 112 11.13 -11.29 8.47
CA ARG A 112 11.85 -11.51 9.74
C ARG A 112 11.80 -12.98 10.15
N LYS A 113 10.76 -13.74 9.83
CA LYS A 113 10.72 -15.19 10.13
C LYS A 113 11.75 -15.95 9.31
N ALA A 114 11.93 -15.59 8.05
CA ALA A 114 12.97 -16.19 7.20
C ALA A 114 14.39 -15.83 7.68
N GLN A 115 14.59 -14.60 8.17
CA GLN A 115 15.91 -14.10 8.59
C GLN A 115 16.28 -14.40 10.06
N GLN A 116 15.29 -14.41 10.96
CA GLN A 116 15.47 -14.40 12.41
C GLN A 116 14.69 -15.53 13.11
N GLY A 117 14.05 -16.42 12.33
CA GLY A 117 13.21 -17.50 12.84
C GLY A 117 11.84 -17.02 13.33
N HIS A 118 10.97 -17.98 13.67
CA HIS A 118 9.58 -17.73 14.04
C HIS A 118 9.42 -16.66 15.14
N CYS A 119 10.30 -16.66 16.14
CA CYS A 119 10.23 -15.72 17.26
C CYS A 119 10.81 -14.33 16.94
N GLY A 120 11.89 -14.22 16.17
CA GLY A 120 12.55 -12.94 15.85
C GLY A 120 11.68 -11.95 15.07
N SER A 121 10.67 -12.47 14.39
CA SER A 121 9.68 -11.71 13.62
C SER A 121 8.52 -11.12 14.40
N CYS A 122 8.38 -11.51 15.66
CA CYS A 122 7.26 -11.10 16.51
C CYS A 122 7.50 -9.70 17.07
N ARG A 123 6.53 -8.77 16.94
CA ARG A 123 6.65 -7.42 17.53
C ARG A 123 6.81 -7.41 19.06
N TYR A 124 6.43 -8.52 19.70
CA TYR A 124 6.57 -8.71 21.14
C TYR A 124 7.91 -9.36 21.50
N PHE A 125 8.77 -9.66 20.53
CA PHE A 125 10.10 -10.19 20.80
C PHE A 125 11.10 -9.04 20.91
N ILE A 126 11.79 -8.97 22.04
CA ILE A 126 12.90 -8.05 22.30
C ILE A 126 14.17 -8.88 22.44
N GLN A 127 15.21 -8.52 21.71
CA GLN A 127 16.52 -9.14 21.86
C GLN A 127 17.37 -8.34 22.85
N ASP A 128 17.90 -9.01 23.87
CA ASP A 128 18.82 -8.42 24.85
C ASP A 128 20.05 -9.33 25.07
N GLU A 129 20.95 -8.92 25.96
CA GLU A 129 22.21 -9.63 26.29
C GLU A 129 22.00 -11.03 26.88
N ARG A 130 20.77 -11.35 27.34
CA ARG A 130 20.42 -12.61 28.00
C ARG A 130 19.69 -13.59 27.09
N GLY A 131 19.64 -13.31 25.78
CA GLY A 131 18.85 -14.08 24.83
C GLY A 131 17.39 -13.65 24.85
N GLY A 132 16.75 -13.66 23.68
CA GLY A 132 15.51 -12.92 23.45
C GLY A 132 14.35 -13.16 24.44
N LEU A 133 13.60 -12.09 24.67
CA LEU A 133 12.46 -11.97 25.57
C LEU A 133 11.18 -11.80 24.76
N CYS A 134 10.15 -12.60 25.04
CA CYS A 134 8.81 -12.35 24.56
C CYS A 134 8.03 -11.48 25.57
N THR A 135 7.85 -10.20 25.28
CA THR A 135 7.15 -9.23 26.14
C THR A 135 5.64 -9.46 26.26
N ALA A 136 5.03 -10.17 25.32
CA ALA A 136 3.62 -10.57 25.44
C ALA A 136 3.40 -11.54 26.61
N TYR A 137 4.40 -12.35 26.95
CA TYR A 137 4.33 -13.39 27.98
C TYR A 137 5.36 -13.22 29.09
N TYR A 138 6.17 -12.15 29.03
CA TYR A 138 7.27 -11.84 29.96
C TYR A 138 8.21 -13.04 30.23
N GLN A 139 8.56 -13.81 29.19
CA GLN A 139 9.40 -15.00 29.31
C GLN A 139 10.49 -15.05 28.25
N ARG A 140 11.58 -15.74 28.57
CA ARG A 140 12.68 -16.03 27.64
C ARG A 140 12.25 -17.08 26.63
N THR A 141 12.66 -16.94 25.37
CA THR A 141 12.34 -17.89 24.29
C THR A 141 13.57 -18.76 23.95
N GLY A 142 13.40 -20.07 23.77
CA GLY A 142 14.49 -21.01 23.45
C GLY A 142 14.19 -22.43 23.94
N GLU A 143 15.14 -23.37 23.78
CA GLU A 143 15.00 -24.75 24.31
C GLU A 143 14.80 -24.78 25.83
N ASP A 144 15.41 -23.81 26.53
CA ASP A 144 15.37 -23.65 27.98
C ASP A 144 14.19 -22.79 28.49
N ALA A 145 13.23 -22.46 27.62
CA ALA A 145 12.05 -21.72 28.04
C ALA A 145 11.24 -22.54 29.07
N PRO A 146 10.86 -21.97 30.23
CA PRO A 146 10.19 -22.71 31.30
C PRO A 146 8.81 -23.25 30.89
N ILE A 147 8.16 -22.64 29.90
CA ILE A 147 6.90 -23.05 29.28
C ILE A 147 7.01 -22.70 27.79
N GLY A 148 6.47 -23.55 26.90
CA GLY A 148 6.34 -23.36 25.44
C GLY A 148 7.61 -22.95 24.68
N ARG A 149 8.07 -23.81 23.77
CA ARG A 149 9.35 -23.65 23.07
C ARG A 149 9.24 -22.76 21.83
N CYS A 150 8.04 -22.62 21.28
CA CYS A 150 7.80 -21.85 20.06
C CYS A 150 6.47 -21.08 20.10
N CYS A 151 6.32 -20.05 19.27
CA CYS A 151 5.09 -19.25 19.22
C CYS A 151 3.83 -20.07 18.92
N THR A 152 3.95 -21.24 18.29
CA THR A 152 2.83 -22.15 18.06
C THR A 152 2.40 -22.91 19.32
N ASP A 153 3.27 -23.06 20.32
CA ASP A 153 2.90 -23.58 21.65
C ASP A 153 2.06 -22.57 22.44
N PHE A 154 2.21 -21.29 22.09
CA PHE A 154 1.46 -20.17 22.65
C PHE A 154 0.42 -19.63 21.69
N TYR A 155 0.21 -20.28 20.53
CA TYR A 155 -0.94 -19.99 19.70
C TYR A 155 -2.14 -20.12 20.64
N PRO A 156 -2.88 -19.05 20.92
CA PRO A 156 -3.93 -19.12 21.91
C PRO A 156 -4.98 -20.05 21.32
N ARG A 157 -4.97 -21.33 21.72
CA ARG A 157 -6.18 -22.14 21.74
C ARG A 157 -6.97 -21.58 22.90
N PRO A 158 -7.93 -20.68 22.66
CA PRO A 158 -8.55 -19.98 23.77
C PRO A 158 -9.31 -21.01 24.59
N LYS A 159 -9.06 -21.09 25.91
CA LYS A 159 -9.99 -21.79 26.82
C LYS A 159 -11.37 -21.11 26.83
N ARG A 160 -11.42 -19.82 26.47
CA ARG A 160 -12.61 -18.98 26.21
C ARG A 160 -12.29 -17.99 25.10
N GLU A 161 -13.26 -17.72 24.22
CA GLU A 161 -13.13 -16.75 23.13
C GLU A 161 -12.61 -15.39 23.61
N LYS A 162 -11.64 -14.80 22.88
CA LYS A 162 -11.21 -13.41 23.11
C LYS A 162 -12.36 -12.44 22.80
N PRO A 163 -12.50 -11.31 23.51
CA PRO A 163 -13.39 -10.23 23.11
C PRO A 163 -13.15 -9.82 21.65
N ALA A 164 -14.19 -9.45 20.90
CA ALA A 164 -14.06 -9.13 19.49
C ALA A 164 -13.06 -7.98 19.22
N ALA A 165 -12.96 -7.02 20.15
CA ALA A 165 -12.04 -5.90 20.09
C ALA A 165 -10.55 -6.32 20.04
N ASP A 166 -10.18 -7.43 20.69
CA ASP A 166 -8.78 -7.88 20.78
C ASP A 166 -8.37 -8.81 19.62
N ARG A 167 -9.30 -9.10 18.70
CA ARG A 167 -9.04 -9.98 17.55
C ARG A 167 -8.44 -9.23 16.38
N TYR A 168 -8.55 -7.91 16.36
CA TYR A 168 -8.18 -7.07 15.22
C TYR A 168 -7.30 -5.90 15.64
N VAL A 169 -6.40 -5.52 14.74
CA VAL A 169 -5.52 -4.38 14.87
C VAL A 169 -5.87 -3.43 13.73
N ARG A 170 -6.14 -2.16 14.06
CA ARG A 170 -6.24 -1.11 13.04
C ARG A 170 -4.89 -0.95 12.37
N ILE A 171 -4.90 -0.98 11.05
CA ILE A 171 -3.70 -0.81 10.24
C ILE A 171 -3.60 0.66 9.86
N ASP A 172 -2.53 1.30 10.34
CA ASP A 172 -2.15 2.63 9.91
C ASP A 172 -1.25 2.55 8.66
N ALA A 173 -1.12 3.66 7.93
CA ALA A 173 -0.45 3.67 6.63
C ALA A 173 1.03 3.24 6.70
N ASP A 174 1.73 3.61 7.78
CA ASP A 174 3.12 3.25 8.04
C ASP A 174 3.31 1.77 8.40
N MET A 175 2.24 1.08 8.82
CA MET A 175 2.25 -0.35 9.11
C MET A 175 2.19 -1.22 7.86
N VAL A 176 1.83 -0.66 6.69
CA VAL A 176 1.76 -1.42 5.43
C VAL A 176 3.16 -1.64 4.88
N TYR A 177 3.62 -2.89 4.93
CA TYR A 177 4.95 -3.28 4.47
C TYR A 177 5.04 -3.28 2.94
N ILE A 178 5.95 -2.50 2.38
CA ILE A 178 6.25 -2.50 0.95
C ILE A 178 7.57 -3.27 0.74
N PRO A 179 7.57 -4.39 -0.01
CA PRO A 179 8.81 -5.11 -0.26
C PRO A 179 9.88 -4.26 -0.97
N PRO A 180 11.18 -4.40 -0.62
CA PRO A 180 12.24 -3.54 -1.17
C PRO A 180 12.46 -3.74 -2.68
N TYR A 181 12.20 -4.95 -3.20
CA TYR A 181 12.28 -5.24 -4.63
C TYR A 181 11.16 -4.57 -5.44
N THR A 182 10.13 -4.04 -4.79
CA THR A 182 9.04 -3.35 -5.50
C THR A 182 9.53 -2.00 -6.05
N ALA A 183 10.48 -1.31 -5.41
CA ALA A 183 11.04 -0.07 -5.96
C ALA A 183 11.86 -0.26 -7.26
N GLN A 184 12.48 -1.44 -7.45
CA GLN A 184 13.31 -1.74 -8.62
C GLN A 184 12.48 -1.98 -9.90
N ALA A 185 11.16 -2.17 -9.80
CA ALA A 185 10.33 -2.48 -10.95
C ALA A 185 10.01 -1.27 -11.86
N LEU A 186 10.21 -0.03 -11.36
CA LEU A 186 9.71 1.20 -11.97
C LEU A 186 10.60 1.81 -13.06
N PHE A 187 11.90 1.52 -13.05
CA PHE A 187 12.87 2.18 -13.91
C PHE A 187 13.78 1.16 -14.59
N GLU A 188 14.23 1.48 -15.79
CA GLU A 188 15.40 0.83 -16.38
C GLU A 188 16.65 1.12 -15.52
N ALA A 189 17.72 0.35 -15.70
CA ALA A 189 18.94 0.50 -14.90
C ALA A 189 19.60 1.89 -15.04
N ASP A 190 19.23 2.66 -16.07
CA ASP A 190 19.67 4.02 -16.37
C ASP A 190 18.71 5.11 -15.84
N GLY A 191 17.62 4.73 -15.17
CA GLY A 191 16.61 5.65 -14.64
C GLY A 191 15.56 6.09 -15.65
N ALA A 192 15.57 5.57 -16.89
CA ALA A 192 14.52 5.85 -17.86
C ALA A 192 13.18 5.21 -17.47
N GLU A 193 12.09 5.91 -17.77
CA GLU A 193 10.73 5.35 -17.69
C GLU A 193 10.62 4.17 -18.66
N LYS A 194 10.11 3.03 -18.16
CA LYS A 194 9.88 1.85 -18.99
C LYS A 194 8.76 2.10 -20.01
N ASP A 195 8.87 1.51 -21.19
CA ASP A 195 7.95 1.76 -22.31
C ASP A 195 6.47 1.45 -21.99
N TRP A 196 6.20 0.52 -21.08
CA TRP A 196 4.84 0.21 -20.64
C TRP A 196 4.19 1.34 -19.82
N LEU A 197 4.96 2.19 -19.13
CA LEU A 197 4.43 3.34 -18.38
C LEU A 197 3.91 4.42 -19.34
N LYS A 198 4.57 4.58 -20.50
CA LYS A 198 4.06 5.41 -21.61
C LYS A 198 2.76 4.81 -22.16
N GLY A 199 2.71 3.49 -22.33
CA GLY A 199 1.49 2.76 -22.69
C GLY A 199 0.34 2.98 -21.71
N LEU A 200 0.61 2.94 -20.39
CA LEU A 200 -0.39 3.22 -19.36
C LEU A 200 -0.95 4.65 -19.46
N ARG A 201 -0.09 5.65 -19.69
CA ARG A 201 -0.56 7.04 -19.88
C ARG A 201 -1.46 7.16 -21.11
N GLN A 202 -1.09 6.51 -22.21
CA GLN A 202 -1.91 6.50 -23.43
C GLN A 202 -3.26 5.82 -23.18
N GLU A 203 -3.28 4.67 -22.49
CA GLU A 203 -4.53 3.98 -22.14
C GLU A 203 -5.43 4.79 -21.21
N ILE A 204 -4.85 5.54 -20.26
CA ILE A 204 -5.61 6.47 -19.41
C ILE A 204 -6.22 7.59 -20.25
N PHE A 205 -5.46 8.14 -21.20
CA PHE A 205 -5.95 9.14 -22.15
C PHE A 205 -7.09 8.59 -23.02
N ASP A 206 -6.90 7.42 -23.62
CA ASP A 206 -7.87 6.79 -24.52
C ASP A 206 -9.16 6.37 -23.79
N LYS A 207 -9.05 5.87 -22.56
CA LYS A 207 -10.23 5.53 -21.73
C LYS A 207 -10.88 6.75 -21.08
N GLY A 208 -10.16 7.87 -20.96
CA GLY A 208 -10.73 9.15 -20.57
C GLY A 208 -11.71 9.71 -21.62
N LEU A 209 -11.58 9.30 -22.89
CA LEU A 209 -12.54 9.60 -23.96
C LEU A 209 -13.76 8.64 -23.96
N GLY A 210 -13.80 7.65 -23.08
CA GLY A 210 -14.81 6.59 -23.03
C GLY A 210 -15.80 6.74 -21.87
N VAL A 211 -16.17 7.98 -21.51
CA VAL A 211 -17.29 8.21 -20.60
C VAL A 211 -18.55 8.38 -21.45
N ASP A 212 -19.34 7.31 -21.54
CA ASP A 212 -20.72 7.35 -22.06
C ASP A 212 -21.60 8.31 -21.24
#